data_AF-A0A920T4J2-F1
#
_entry.id   AF-A0A920T4J2-F1
#
_cell.length_a   1.000
_cell.length_b   1.000
_cell.length_c   1.000
_cell.angle_alpha   90.00
_cell.angle_beta   90.00
_cell.angle_gamma   90.00
#
_symmetry.space_group_name_H-M   'P 1'
#
loop_
_entity.id
_entity.type
_entity.pdbx_description
1 polymer ?
#
loop_
_entity_poly.entity_id
_entity_poly.type
_entity_poly.pdbx_seq_one_letter_code
_entity_poly.pdbx_strand_id
1 'polypeptide(L)'
;MFADINEQPKLMFHKFGTLQDEDELIYENPEQPRWGWSISISENNAHKILSISDGTEEKNRIYIKSNDSENFIPVIDELIGEYGYITSKDDVLFFYSTENAPNGKVSALTIKNGSYVWNDVISESDFAIRSVNIVMKK
;
A
#
# COMPACT_ATOMS: atom_id res chain seq x y z
N MET A 1 24.25 -3.07 -23.98
CA MET A 1 22.80 -2.82 -24.06
C MET A 1 22.46 -2.05 -22.80
N PHE A 2 22.36 -0.72 -22.88
CA PHE A 2 21.93 0.08 -21.73
C PHE A 2 20.40 0.09 -21.79
N ALA A 3 19.74 -0.56 -20.85
CA ALA A 3 18.31 -0.37 -20.68
C ALA A 3 18.12 1.03 -20.09
N ASP A 4 17.34 1.88 -20.78
CA ASP A 4 16.87 3.12 -20.19
C ASP A 4 16.15 2.80 -18.88
N ILE A 5 16.60 3.43 -17.79
CA ILE A 5 15.95 3.30 -16.49
C ILE A 5 14.72 4.21 -16.54
N ASN A 6 13.54 3.65 -16.29
CA ASN A 6 12.32 4.44 -16.15
C ASN A 6 12.43 5.26 -14.85
N GLU A 7 12.45 6.58 -14.97
CA GLU A 7 12.59 7.51 -13.86
C GLU A 7 11.39 8.46 -13.81
N GLN A 8 11.06 8.94 -12.61
CA GLN A 8 9.94 9.84 -12.33
C GLN A 8 8.59 9.26 -12.81
N PRO A 9 8.21 8.05 -12.35
CA PRO A 9 6.87 7.56 -12.65
C PRO A 9 5.81 8.54 -12.16
N LYS A 10 4.59 8.43 -12.69
CA LYS A 10 3.40 9.19 -12.27
C LYS A 10 2.26 8.22 -12.04
N LEU A 11 1.51 8.38 -10.95
CA LEU A 11 0.25 7.69 -10.75
C LEU A 11 -0.88 8.56 -11.30
N MET A 12 -1.58 8.05 -12.32
CA MET A 12 -2.65 8.76 -13.01
C MET A 12 -3.99 8.02 -12.82
N PHE A 13 -5.10 8.75 -12.78
CA PHE A 13 -6.45 8.21 -12.78
C PHE A 13 -7.12 8.45 -14.13
N HIS A 14 -7.52 7.35 -14.77
CA HIS A 14 -8.26 7.37 -16.02
C HIS A 14 -9.75 7.16 -15.76
N LYS A 15 -10.59 8.06 -16.27
CA LYS A 15 -12.03 7.94 -16.20
C LYS A 15 -12.55 7.20 -17.43
N PHE A 16 -13.44 6.24 -17.23
CA PHE A 16 -13.99 5.48 -18.37
C PHE A 16 -14.70 6.39 -19.38
N GLY A 17 -14.28 6.30 -20.65
CA GLY A 17 -14.87 7.05 -21.76
C GLY A 17 -14.28 8.44 -21.99
N THR A 18 -13.25 8.86 -21.25
CA THR A 18 -12.46 10.08 -21.55
C THR A 18 -11.24 9.74 -22.39
N LEU A 19 -10.61 10.75 -22.98
CA LEU A 19 -9.31 10.59 -23.61
C LEU A 19 -8.20 10.44 -22.54
N GLN A 20 -7.05 9.87 -22.92
CA GLN A 20 -5.93 9.66 -22.00
C GLN A 20 -5.24 10.97 -21.59
N ASP A 21 -5.31 12.02 -22.40
CA ASP A 21 -4.80 13.36 -22.06
C ASP A 21 -5.66 14.08 -21.01
N GLU A 22 -6.84 13.54 -20.70
CA GLU A 22 -7.71 13.98 -19.60
C GLU A 22 -7.42 13.25 -18.27
N ASP A 23 -6.41 12.36 -18.24
CA ASP A 23 -6.06 11.62 -17.03
C ASP A 23 -5.62 12.56 -15.89
N GLU A 24 -6.15 12.32 -14.69
CA GLU A 24 -5.85 13.13 -13.52
C GLU A 24 -4.60 12.62 -12.80
N LEU A 25 -3.66 13.51 -12.48
CA LEU A 25 -2.51 13.16 -11.66
C LEU A 25 -2.92 12.89 -10.21
N ILE A 26 -2.68 11.68 -9.73
CA ILE A 26 -3.00 11.25 -8.36
C ILE A 26 -1.80 11.36 -7.43
N TYR A 27 -0.61 11.03 -7.91
CA TYR A 27 0.62 11.09 -7.12
C TYR A 27 1.85 11.16 -8.03
N GLU A 28 2.81 12.01 -7.65
CA GLU A 28 4.17 12.02 -8.18
C GLU A 28 5.13 12.41 -7.07
N ASN A 29 6.40 11.98 -7.19
CA ASN A 29 7.46 12.43 -6.33
C ASN A 29 8.74 12.68 -7.14
N PRO A 30 8.94 13.90 -7.67
CA PRO A 30 10.13 14.24 -8.47
C PRO A 30 11.45 14.15 -7.69
N GLU A 31 11.41 14.29 -6.36
CA GLU A 31 12.60 14.20 -5.50
C GLU A 31 13.12 12.76 -5.34
N GLN A 32 12.26 11.77 -5.61
CA GLN A 32 12.58 10.36 -5.52
C GLN A 32 12.29 9.66 -6.85
N PRO A 33 13.11 9.92 -7.89
CA PRO A 33 12.81 9.52 -9.28
C PRO A 33 12.80 8.00 -9.50
N ARG A 34 13.33 7.21 -8.56
CA ARG A 34 13.39 5.75 -8.66
C ARG A 34 12.29 5.01 -7.91
N TRP A 35 11.46 5.74 -7.17
CA TRP A 35 10.36 5.12 -6.45
C TRP A 35 9.35 4.55 -7.43
N GLY A 36 8.97 3.30 -7.21
CA GLY A 36 7.82 2.67 -7.86
C GLY A 36 6.61 2.75 -6.94
N TRP A 37 5.42 2.56 -7.50
CA TRP A 37 4.22 2.48 -6.68
C TRP A 37 3.14 1.59 -7.27
N SER A 38 2.34 1.02 -6.37
CA SER A 38 1.09 0.35 -6.65
C SER A 38 0.00 0.90 -5.74
N ILE A 39 -1.24 0.94 -6.24
CA ILE A 39 -2.38 1.44 -5.49
C ILE A 39 -3.42 0.33 -5.31
N SER A 40 -3.95 0.21 -4.10
CA SER A 40 -5.10 -0.62 -3.75
C SER A 40 -6.20 0.26 -3.17
N ILE A 41 -7.45 -0.19 -3.30
CA ILE A 41 -8.62 0.51 -2.78
C ILE A 41 -9.34 -0.43 -1.81
N SER A 42 -9.76 0.09 -0.66
CA SER A 42 -10.52 -0.68 0.31
C SER A 42 -11.88 -1.12 -0.23
N GLU A 43 -12.46 -2.19 0.29
CA GLU A 43 -13.71 -2.79 -0.21
C GLU A 43 -14.90 -1.80 -0.19
N ASN A 44 -14.93 -0.88 0.77
CA ASN A 44 -15.93 0.18 0.90
C ASN A 44 -15.55 1.48 0.17
N ASN A 45 -14.45 1.48 -0.60
CA ASN A 45 -13.86 2.66 -1.25
C ASN A 45 -13.48 3.82 -0.30
N ALA A 46 -13.42 3.60 1.01
CA ALA A 46 -13.12 4.66 1.98
C ALA A 46 -11.63 5.06 2.00
N HIS A 47 -10.74 4.12 1.67
CA HIS A 47 -9.29 4.30 1.73
C HIS A 47 -8.61 3.87 0.42
N LYS A 48 -7.63 4.67 0.01
CA LYS A 48 -6.67 4.36 -1.04
C LYS A 48 -5.33 4.07 -0.38
N ILE A 49 -4.76 2.92 -0.65
CA ILE A 49 -3.51 2.41 -0.07
C ILE A 49 -2.45 2.46 -1.16
N LEU A 50 -1.47 3.35 -1.00
CA LEU A 50 -0.33 3.50 -1.88
C LEU A 50 0.85 2.74 -1.28
N SER A 51 1.29 1.69 -1.97
CA SER A 51 2.52 0.97 -1.66
C SER A 51 3.64 1.53 -2.52
N ILE A 52 4.71 2.01 -1.91
CA ILE A 52 5.84 2.64 -2.61
C ILE A 52 7.08 1.76 -2.45
N SER A 53 7.65 1.31 -3.57
CA SER A 53 8.89 0.54 -3.63
C SER A 53 10.08 1.43 -4.00
N ASP A 54 11.29 0.99 -3.67
CA ASP A 54 12.54 1.62 -4.12
C ASP A 54 13.32 0.61 -4.96
N GLY A 55 13.23 0.74 -6.29
CA GLY A 55 13.82 -0.23 -7.22
C GLY A 55 13.26 -1.65 -7.04
N THR A 56 14.14 -2.59 -6.69
CA THR A 56 13.82 -4.03 -6.49
C THR A 56 13.82 -4.46 -5.03
N GLU A 57 13.83 -3.52 -4.10
CA GLU A 57 13.73 -3.81 -2.66
C GLU A 57 12.37 -4.47 -2.37
N GLU A 58 12.38 -5.51 -1.53
CA GLU A 58 11.15 -6.20 -1.11
C GLU A 58 10.36 -5.35 -0.10
N LYS A 59 11.08 -4.54 0.67
CA LYS A 59 10.50 -3.60 1.62
C LYS A 59 9.90 -2.41 0.89
N ASN A 60 8.84 -1.87 1.47
CA ASN A 60 8.06 -0.79 0.89
C ASN A 60 7.54 0.16 1.96
N ARG A 61 7.13 1.34 1.51
CA ARG A 61 6.40 2.32 2.32
C ARG A 61 4.91 2.17 2.08
N ILE A 62 4.11 2.53 3.08
CA ILE A 62 2.64 2.52 2.99
C ILE A 62 2.11 3.89 3.31
N TYR A 63 1.51 4.52 2.30
CA TYR A 63 0.81 5.79 2.45
C TYR A 63 -0.69 5.57 2.25
N ILE A 64 -1.52 6.29 3.00
CA ILE A 64 -2.97 6.13 2.95
C ILE A 64 -3.65 7.46 2.70
N LYS A 65 -4.62 7.45 1.79
CA LYS A 65 -5.53 8.57 1.54
C LYS A 65 -6.96 8.13 1.85
N SER A 66 -7.57 8.76 2.84
CA SER A 66 -9.01 8.66 3.10
C SER A 66 -9.78 9.54 2.14
N ASN A 67 -11.07 9.26 1.90
CA ASN A 67 -11.89 10.05 0.97
C ASN A 67 -12.10 11.51 1.39
N ASP A 68 -11.99 11.82 2.68
CA ASP A 68 -12.04 13.17 3.25
C ASP A 68 -10.68 13.89 3.24
N SER A 69 -9.61 13.21 2.82
CA SER A 69 -8.27 13.79 2.68
C SER A 69 -7.94 14.10 1.22
N GLU A 70 -7.33 15.25 0.97
CA GLU A 70 -6.79 15.59 -0.35
C GLU A 70 -5.47 14.86 -0.65
N ASN A 71 -4.67 14.57 0.38
CA ASN A 71 -3.32 14.06 0.24
C ASN A 71 -3.18 12.64 0.80
N PHE A 72 -2.17 11.93 0.28
CA PHE A 72 -1.68 10.70 0.89
C PHE A 72 -0.89 11.04 2.15
N ILE A 73 -1.19 10.35 3.24
CA ILE A 73 -0.51 10.51 4.52
C ILE A 73 0.43 9.32 4.72
N PRO A 74 1.72 9.54 5.05
CA PRO A 74 2.63 8.46 5.35
C PRO A 74 2.20 7.74 6.63
N VAL A 75 1.95 6.44 6.54
CA VAL A 75 1.65 5.57 7.69
C VAL A 75 2.89 4.75 8.07
N ILE A 76 3.63 4.29 7.06
CA ILE A 76 4.97 3.73 7.18
C ILE A 76 5.85 4.42 6.13
N ASP A 77 6.82 5.22 6.54
CA ASP A 77 7.71 6.00 5.66
C ASP A 77 9.16 5.46 5.60
N GLU A 78 9.40 4.33 6.26
CA GLU A 78 10.71 3.70 6.33
C GLU A 78 10.66 2.29 5.75
N LEU A 79 11.78 1.84 5.17
CA LEU A 79 11.93 0.48 4.62
C LEU A 79 12.24 -0.52 5.75
N ILE A 80 11.28 -0.69 6.66
CA ILE A 80 11.41 -1.52 7.87
C ILE A 80 10.86 -2.94 7.70
N GLY A 81 10.10 -3.18 6.63
CA GLY A 81 9.55 -4.49 6.29
C GLY A 81 8.82 -4.43 4.95
N GLU A 82 8.47 -5.61 4.44
CA GLU A 82 7.47 -5.75 3.39
C GLU A 82 6.09 -5.55 4.01
N TYR A 83 5.19 -4.91 3.26
CA TYR A 83 3.80 -4.68 3.61
C TYR A 83 2.93 -4.95 2.38
N GLY A 84 2.16 -6.03 2.43
CA GLY A 84 1.21 -6.40 1.38
C GLY A 84 -0.22 -6.16 1.83
N TYR A 85 -0.96 -5.27 1.17
CA TYR A 85 -2.39 -5.10 1.45
C TYR A 85 -3.17 -6.37 1.13
N ILE A 86 -3.99 -6.85 2.08
CA ILE A 86 -4.78 -8.08 1.94
C ILE A 86 -6.25 -7.76 1.69
N THR A 87 -6.88 -6.97 2.58
CA THR A 87 -8.30 -6.58 2.51
C THR A 87 -8.61 -5.48 3.53
N SER A 88 -9.85 -5.02 3.55
CA SER A 88 -10.41 -4.17 4.59
C SER A 88 -11.73 -4.75 5.09
N LYS A 89 -12.01 -4.58 6.37
CA LYS A 89 -13.34 -4.79 6.93
C LYS A 89 -13.69 -3.60 7.80
N ASP A 90 -14.81 -2.94 7.50
CA ASP A 90 -15.21 -1.68 8.13
C ASP A 90 -14.06 -0.65 8.02
N ASP A 91 -13.58 -0.10 9.14
CA ASP A 91 -12.46 0.86 9.20
C ASP A 91 -11.10 0.20 9.55
N VAL A 92 -11.01 -1.12 9.34
CA VAL A 92 -9.80 -1.91 9.63
C VAL A 92 -9.22 -2.43 8.32
N LEU A 93 -7.95 -2.10 8.08
CA LEU A 93 -7.17 -2.58 6.95
C LEU A 93 -6.26 -3.71 7.39
N PHE A 94 -6.16 -4.78 6.61
CA PHE A 94 -5.34 -5.94 6.94
C PHE A 94 -4.16 -6.03 5.97
N PHE A 95 -2.99 -6.30 6.53
CA PHE A 95 -1.73 -6.37 5.80
C PHE A 95 -0.97 -7.63 6.17
N TYR A 96 -0.32 -8.24 5.19
CA TYR A 96 0.84 -9.08 5.41
C TYR A 96 2.01 -8.16 5.74
N SER A 97 2.87 -8.55 6.69
CA SER A 97 4.08 -7.79 6.96
C SER A 97 5.25 -8.69 7.37
N THR A 98 6.48 -8.27 7.05
CA THR A 98 7.72 -8.85 7.60
C THR A 98 8.40 -7.96 8.65
N GLU A 99 7.76 -6.85 9.05
CA GLU A 99 8.29 -5.94 10.06
C GLU A 99 8.43 -6.66 11.41
N ASN A 100 9.67 -6.78 11.89
CA ASN A 100 10.03 -7.53 13.11
C ASN A 100 9.52 -8.98 13.10
N ALA A 101 9.29 -9.55 11.92
CA ALA A 101 8.74 -10.89 11.72
C ALA A 101 9.26 -11.48 10.38
N PRO A 102 10.51 -11.97 10.31
CA PRO A 102 11.10 -12.46 9.06
C PRO A 102 10.33 -13.60 8.37
N ASN A 103 9.58 -14.43 9.11
CA ASN A 103 8.67 -15.45 8.57
C ASN A 103 7.27 -14.91 8.25
N GLY A 104 7.06 -13.62 8.41
CA GLY A 104 5.82 -12.94 8.08
C GLY A 104 4.76 -13.02 9.19
N LYS A 105 3.91 -12.00 9.21
CA LYS A 105 2.76 -11.86 10.11
C LYS A 105 1.59 -11.23 9.37
N VAL A 106 0.40 -11.28 9.97
CA VAL A 106 -0.76 -10.49 9.53
C VAL A 106 -1.06 -9.44 10.57
N SER A 107 -1.00 -8.17 10.17
CA SER A 107 -1.27 -7.02 11.02
C SER A 107 -2.53 -6.30 10.55
N ALA A 108 -3.32 -5.84 11.50
CA ALA A 108 -4.47 -4.99 11.29
C ALA A 108 -4.13 -3.55 11.64
N LEU A 109 -4.43 -2.63 10.72
CA LEU A 109 -4.37 -1.20 10.92
C LEU A 109 -5.79 -0.67 11.13
N THR A 110 -6.03 -0.09 12.30
CA THR A 110 -7.27 0.64 12.61
C THR A 110 -7.02 2.14 12.47
N ILE A 111 -7.87 2.81 11.69
CA ILE A 111 -7.80 4.27 11.48
C ILE A 111 -8.85 4.94 12.37
N LYS A 112 -8.42 5.74 13.35
CA LYS A 112 -9.32 6.43 14.30
C LYS A 112 -8.89 7.88 14.50
N ASN A 113 -9.75 8.83 14.13
CA ASN A 113 -9.55 10.27 14.36
C ASN A 113 -8.13 10.76 13.99
N GLY A 114 -7.62 10.35 12.83
CA GLY A 114 -6.27 10.73 12.36
C GLY A 114 -5.11 9.95 12.99
N SER A 115 -5.40 8.96 13.85
CA SER A 115 -4.39 8.03 14.38
C SER A 115 -4.43 6.68 13.66
N TYR A 116 -3.24 6.10 13.50
CA TYR A 116 -3.01 4.80 12.86
C TYR A 116 -2.55 3.80 13.93
N VAL A 117 -3.41 2.84 14.27
CA VAL A 117 -3.13 1.86 15.33
C VAL A 117 -2.94 0.48 14.72
N TRP A 118 -1.73 -0.05 14.81
CA TRP A 118 -1.35 -1.37 14.34
C TRP A 118 -1.48 -2.42 15.44
N ASN A 119 -2.00 -3.60 15.09
CA ASN A 119 -2.03 -4.77 15.97
C ASN A 119 -1.79 -6.03 15.15
N ASP A 120 -1.03 -6.99 15.68
CA ASP A 120 -0.86 -8.28 15.02
C ASP A 120 -2.07 -9.17 15.27
N VAL A 121 -2.67 -9.68 14.19
CA VAL A 121 -3.83 -10.60 14.21
C VAL A 121 -3.38 -12.04 14.07
N ILE A 122 -2.34 -12.26 13.26
CA ILE A 122 -1.63 -13.54 13.16
C ILE A 122 -0.16 -13.20 13.37
N SER A 123 0.38 -13.59 14.53
CA SER A 123 1.80 -13.43 14.83
C SER A 123 2.67 -14.35 13.97
N GLU A 124 3.96 -14.01 13.88
CA GLU A 124 4.97 -14.86 13.26
C GLU A 124 4.98 -16.28 13.85
N SER A 125 5.30 -17.27 13.02
CA SER A 125 5.56 -18.64 13.44
C SER A 125 6.92 -19.12 12.93
N ASP A 126 7.34 -20.33 13.33
CA ASP A 126 8.59 -20.94 12.85
C ASP A 126 8.64 -21.14 11.32
N PHE A 127 7.48 -21.16 10.66
CA PHE A 127 7.36 -21.36 9.22
C PHE A 127 6.87 -20.08 8.54
N ALA A 128 7.49 -19.77 7.40
CA ALA A 128 7.16 -18.60 6.60
C ALA A 128 5.73 -18.67 6.05
N ILE A 129 4.97 -17.58 6.23
CA ILE A 129 3.68 -17.37 5.56
C ILE A 129 3.94 -17.17 4.06
N ARG A 130 3.35 -18.04 3.24
CA ARG A 130 3.47 -17.96 1.77
C ARG A 130 2.28 -17.32 1.09
N SER A 131 1.10 -17.39 1.69
CA SER A 131 -0.11 -16.78 1.16
C SER A 131 -1.13 -16.56 2.26
N VAL A 132 -1.93 -15.52 2.10
CA VAL A 132 -3.11 -15.25 2.92
C VAL A 132 -4.31 -15.22 2.01
N ASN A 133 -5.32 -16.03 2.34
CA ASN A 133 -6.56 -16.11 1.56
C ASN A 133 -7.73 -15.78 2.47
N ILE A 134 -8.64 -14.94 1.97
CA ILE A 134 -9.86 -14.57 2.69
C ILE A 134 -11.01 -15.43 2.18
N VAL A 135 -11.69 -16.07 3.11
CA VAL A 135 -12.89 -16.86 2.82
C VAL A 135 -14.08 -16.13 3.43
N MET A 136 -14.87 -15.46 2.58
CA MET A 136 -16.15 -14.90 2.99
C MET A 136 -17.16 -16.02 3.21
N LYS A 137 -17.70 -16.14 4.42
CA LYS A 137 -18.88 -16.98 4.66
C LYS A 137 -20.13 -16.22 4.19
N LYS A 138 -20.88 -16.87 3.31
CA LYS A 138 -22.17 -16.40 2.78
C LYS A 138 -23.28 -16.50 3.82
#